data_AF-A0A923B4K3-F1
#
_entry.id   AF-A0A923B4K3-F1
#
_cell.length_a   1.000
_cell.length_b   1.000
_cell.length_c   1.000
_cell.angle_alpha   90.00
_cell.angle_beta   90.00
_cell.angle_gamma   90.00
#
_symmetry.space_group_name_H-M   'P 1'
#
loop_
_entity.id
_entity.type
_entity.pdbx_description
1 polymer ?
#
loop_
_entity_poly.entity_id
_entity_poly.type
_entity_poly.pdbx_seq_one_letter_code
_entity_poly.pdbx_strand_id
1 'polypeptide(L)'
;MATTVQNSGSTPSPQRTSVATRLAGSPIKGAKWSEVAVTVGVSTILHAIVLFICGMIVFDSKSLEEIFTTIATINEVEPEPITETSLIQPEEIIQTNIDPNQAESNALDVADVPVDMPNINDLDPSMVLDSVEADSGLNVKIGDAMAGRSSAAKAQLVKEQGGNDASEAAVLTGLKWLANHQADDGSWNFNHVGTKGCDCTQPGTLKACKTGATAMAMLAYMGGGHTHRKGDYQKEMKQAVDFMIKSQKVTPEGGDFRGIVTSNEGFYTQGLVTIALCEALALTKDERLRTPAFNAVKFIVNAQNPKDGGWRYQPRQAGDTSVVGWQVMALKSAQMSKIKVPPQAFRGAEKFLDACAKNGGSQYTYVPGTGDAKNSMTAAGLLCRIYMGWEPTKPALKEGVAHLDKAKPAKGDMYYNYYATQVLHHWGGPEWQRWNAVMRDQLVKTQLKTGHSSGSWNVADPHGGSGGRLYMTCLAVMTLEVYYRHLPIYQRENVKVEF
;
A
#
# COMPACT_ATOMS: atom_id res chain seq x y z
N MET A 1 91.77 -7.22 -16.63
CA MET A 1 91.67 -8.00 -15.38
C MET A 1 90.20 -8.20 -15.04
N ALA A 2 89.74 -9.46 -14.95
CA ALA A 2 88.71 -10.05 -14.05
C ALA A 2 87.41 -9.26 -13.73
N THR A 3 86.18 -9.77 -13.65
CA THR A 3 85.48 -11.06 -13.89
C THR A 3 83.96 -10.77 -13.72
N THR A 4 83.11 -11.47 -14.48
CA THR A 4 81.79 -12.09 -14.17
C THR A 4 80.72 -11.38 -13.28
N VAL A 5 79.46 -11.28 -13.79
CA VAL A 5 78.25 -12.06 -13.41
C VAL A 5 76.95 -11.37 -13.92
N GLN A 6 76.01 -12.21 -14.38
CA GLN A 6 74.68 -12.01 -14.97
C GLN A 6 73.65 -11.29 -14.07
N ASN A 7 72.62 -10.63 -14.64
CA ASN A 7 71.24 -11.14 -14.62
C ASN A 7 70.27 -10.38 -15.55
N SER A 8 69.21 -11.10 -15.89
CA SER A 8 68.15 -11.01 -16.90
C SER A 8 67.15 -9.85 -16.86
N GLY A 9 66.47 -9.65 -18.01
CA GLY A 9 65.05 -9.27 -18.04
C GLY A 9 64.68 -8.04 -18.88
N SER A 10 64.67 -8.14 -20.21
CA SER A 10 64.09 -7.13 -21.10
C SER A 10 62.82 -7.65 -21.78
N THR A 11 61.70 -6.95 -21.58
CA THR A 11 60.45 -7.11 -22.33
C THR A 11 60.18 -5.82 -23.11
N PRO A 12 59.96 -5.88 -24.43
CA PRO A 12 59.39 -4.76 -25.15
C PRO A 12 57.92 -5.02 -25.55
N SER A 13 57.10 -4.00 -25.32
CA SER A 13 55.76 -3.82 -25.89
C SER A 13 55.77 -3.78 -27.41
N PRO A 14 54.65 -4.11 -28.08
CA PRO A 14 54.37 -3.50 -29.37
C PRO A 14 53.01 -2.82 -29.49
N GLN A 15 53.04 -1.84 -30.39
CA GLN A 15 52.03 -0.89 -30.83
C GLN A 15 50.87 -1.52 -31.61
N ARG A 16 49.80 -0.73 -31.74
CA ARG A 16 48.69 -0.91 -32.68
C ARG A 16 49.14 -0.72 -34.14
N THR A 17 48.68 -1.60 -35.04
CA THR A 17 48.32 -1.24 -36.42
C THR A 17 47.28 -2.22 -36.97
N SER A 18 46.24 -1.66 -37.59
CA SER A 18 45.21 -2.35 -38.37
C SER A 18 45.76 -2.82 -39.72
N VAL A 19 45.45 -4.06 -40.12
CA VAL A 19 45.35 -4.42 -41.54
C VAL A 19 44.24 -5.47 -41.68
N ALA A 20 43.13 -5.07 -42.28
CA ALA A 20 42.18 -6.00 -42.87
C ALA A 20 42.84 -6.72 -44.06
N THR A 21 42.41 -7.96 -44.27
CA THR A 21 42.46 -8.79 -45.49
C THR A 21 43.42 -9.99 -45.46
N ARG A 22 42.79 -11.16 -45.70
CA ARG A 22 43.31 -12.49 -46.05
C ARG A 22 43.78 -13.35 -44.89
N LEU A 23 42.94 -14.31 -44.50
CA LEU A 23 43.17 -15.75 -44.74
C LEU A 23 41.85 -16.49 -44.46
N ALA A 24 41.19 -16.93 -45.55
CA ALA A 24 40.21 -18.00 -45.49
C ALA A 24 40.95 -19.26 -45.01
N GLY A 25 40.72 -19.65 -43.76
CA GLY A 25 41.31 -20.82 -43.11
C GLY A 25 40.43 -22.05 -43.31
N SER A 26 41.04 -23.06 -43.93
CA SER A 26 40.51 -24.38 -44.31
C SER A 26 39.69 -25.11 -43.24
N PRO A 27 38.72 -25.96 -43.65
CA PRO A 27 37.97 -26.79 -42.73
C PRO A 27 38.87 -27.86 -42.10
N ILE A 28 38.76 -28.01 -40.78
CA ILE A 28 39.37 -29.11 -40.02
C ILE A 28 38.81 -30.42 -40.57
N LYS A 29 39.61 -31.12 -41.37
CA LYS A 29 39.39 -32.52 -41.73
C LYS A 29 39.70 -33.38 -40.52
N GLY A 30 38.75 -34.23 -40.11
CA GLY A 30 39.10 -35.48 -39.43
C GLY A 30 38.41 -35.84 -38.12
N ALA A 31 37.42 -35.09 -37.61
CA ALA A 31 36.53 -35.64 -36.59
C ALA A 31 35.42 -36.43 -37.28
N LYS A 32 35.42 -37.77 -37.15
CA LYS A 32 34.32 -38.60 -37.63
C LYS A 32 33.08 -38.20 -36.83
N TRP A 33 32.09 -37.61 -37.50
CA TRP A 33 30.82 -37.19 -36.91
C TRP A 33 30.12 -38.30 -36.09
N SER A 34 30.40 -39.58 -36.40
CA SER A 34 29.96 -40.73 -35.62
C SER A 34 30.51 -40.76 -34.18
N GLU A 35 31.74 -40.34 -33.94
CA GLU A 35 32.37 -40.40 -32.60
C GLU A 35 31.88 -39.25 -31.71
N VAL A 36 31.65 -38.07 -32.30
CA VAL A 36 31.05 -36.92 -31.60
C VAL A 36 29.58 -37.20 -31.27
N ALA A 37 28.82 -37.79 -32.20
CA ALA A 37 27.42 -38.16 -31.97
C ALA A 37 27.27 -39.22 -30.86
N VAL A 38 28.16 -40.22 -30.82
CA VAL A 38 28.17 -41.23 -29.75
C VAL A 38 28.48 -40.60 -28.39
N THR A 39 29.45 -39.70 -28.32
CA THR A 39 29.82 -39.04 -27.05
C THR A 39 28.70 -38.14 -26.51
N VAL A 40 28.03 -37.39 -27.40
CA VAL A 40 26.87 -36.56 -27.05
C VAL A 40 25.67 -37.44 -26.65
N GLY A 41 25.46 -38.55 -27.35
CA GLY A 41 24.40 -39.52 -27.03
C GLY A 41 24.58 -40.14 -25.64
N VAL A 42 25.79 -40.63 -25.33
CA VAL A 42 26.11 -41.22 -24.02
C VAL A 42 25.96 -40.18 -22.90
N SER A 43 26.45 -38.95 -23.11
CA SER A 43 26.30 -37.86 -22.12
C SER A 43 24.84 -37.49 -21.88
N THR A 44 24.02 -37.46 -22.93
CA THR A 44 22.58 -37.14 -22.83
C THR A 44 21.82 -38.22 -22.06
N ILE A 45 22.12 -39.50 -22.32
CA ILE A 45 21.55 -40.64 -21.60
C ILE A 45 21.95 -40.59 -20.13
N LEU A 46 23.20 -40.29 -19.81
CA LEU A 46 23.67 -40.18 -18.44
C LEU A 46 22.95 -39.06 -17.67
N HIS A 47 22.78 -37.89 -18.29
CA HIS A 47 22.03 -36.78 -17.67
C HIS A 47 20.54 -37.12 -17.50
N ALA A 48 19.93 -37.84 -18.45
CA ALA A 48 18.54 -38.29 -18.33
C ALA A 48 18.36 -39.27 -17.16
N ILE A 49 19.31 -40.20 -16.96
CA ILE A 49 19.29 -41.14 -15.83
C ILE A 49 19.46 -40.41 -14.49
N VAL A 50 20.38 -39.44 -14.41
CA VAL A 50 20.58 -38.63 -13.19
C VAL A 50 19.32 -37.83 -12.86
N LEU A 51 18.69 -37.18 -13.85
CA LEU A 51 17.43 -36.45 -13.66
C LEU A 51 16.27 -37.37 -13.25
N PHE A 52 16.23 -38.60 -13.79
CA PHE A 52 15.24 -39.60 -13.40
C PHE A 52 15.42 -40.06 -11.95
N ILE A 53 16.65 -40.34 -11.52
CA ILE A 53 16.97 -40.70 -10.12
C ILE A 53 16.69 -39.52 -9.18
N CYS A 54 17.05 -38.30 -9.56
CA CYS A 54 16.69 -37.09 -8.80
C CYS A 54 15.17 -36.91 -8.72
N GLY A 55 14.43 -37.19 -9.80
CA GLY A 55 12.97 -37.21 -9.80
C GLY A 55 12.42 -38.22 -8.80
N MET A 56 12.93 -39.46 -8.80
CA MET A 56 12.51 -40.49 -7.85
C MET A 56 12.84 -40.17 -6.38
N ILE A 57 13.87 -39.35 -6.12
CA ILE A 57 14.20 -38.88 -4.77
C ILE A 57 13.30 -37.70 -4.34
N VAL A 58 12.90 -36.84 -5.29
CA VAL A 58 12.07 -35.65 -5.03
C VAL A 58 10.59 -36.00 -4.94
N PHE A 59 10.13 -37.03 -5.67
CA PHE A 59 8.75 -37.48 -5.64
C PHE A 59 8.59 -38.65 -4.66
N ASP A 60 8.20 -38.33 -3.42
CA ASP A 60 7.78 -39.30 -2.42
C ASP A 60 6.50 -40.03 -2.89
N SER A 61 6.44 -41.35 -2.67
CA SER A 61 5.47 -42.28 -3.25
C SER A 61 4.01 -42.06 -2.81
N LYS A 62 3.76 -41.13 -1.89
CA LYS A 62 2.41 -40.71 -1.47
C LYS A 62 1.67 -39.83 -2.48
N SER A 63 2.38 -39.24 -3.44
CA SER A 63 1.81 -38.26 -4.38
C SER A 63 1.00 -38.87 -5.54
N LEU A 64 1.13 -40.18 -5.78
CA LEU A 64 0.53 -40.84 -6.95
C LEU A 64 -0.83 -41.49 -6.66
N GLU A 65 -1.14 -41.80 -5.41
CA GLU A 65 -2.47 -42.34 -5.05
C GLU A 65 -3.55 -41.25 -5.10
N GLU A 66 -3.27 -40.01 -4.66
CA GLU A 66 -4.25 -38.89 -4.70
C GLU A 66 -4.66 -38.48 -6.13
N ILE A 67 -3.76 -38.64 -7.11
CA ILE A 67 -4.03 -38.30 -8.51
C ILE A 67 -4.96 -39.34 -9.15
N PHE A 68 -4.79 -40.64 -8.84
CA PHE A 68 -5.62 -41.69 -9.43
C PHE A 68 -7.03 -41.77 -8.82
N THR A 69 -7.20 -41.45 -7.54
CA THR A 69 -8.54 -41.39 -6.91
C THR A 69 -9.40 -40.24 -7.46
N THR A 70 -8.76 -39.14 -7.87
CA THR A 70 -9.43 -37.96 -8.44
C THR A 70 -9.93 -38.22 -9.87
N ILE A 71 -9.29 -39.10 -10.64
CA ILE A 71 -9.68 -39.40 -12.03
C ILE A 71 -10.82 -40.45 -12.09
N ALA A 72 -10.89 -41.36 -11.12
CA ALA A 72 -11.90 -42.42 -11.10
C ALA A 72 -13.31 -41.94 -10.67
N THR A 73 -13.43 -40.75 -10.07
CA THR A 73 -14.71 -40.20 -9.56
C THR A 73 -15.46 -39.32 -10.57
N ILE A 74 -14.92 -39.12 -11.78
CA ILE A 74 -15.50 -38.20 -12.78
C ILE A 74 -16.47 -38.90 -13.76
N ASN A 75 -16.58 -40.24 -13.74
CA ASN A 75 -17.29 -41.00 -14.79
C ASN A 75 -18.75 -41.41 -14.49
N GLU A 76 -19.37 -40.99 -13.39
CA GLU A 76 -20.79 -41.28 -13.13
C GLU A 76 -21.54 -40.05 -12.59
N VAL A 77 -21.82 -39.06 -13.43
CA VAL A 77 -22.98 -38.17 -13.26
C VAL A 77 -23.48 -37.74 -14.65
N GLU A 78 -24.75 -38.02 -14.97
CA GLU A 78 -25.42 -37.55 -16.19
C GLU A 78 -25.48 -36.01 -16.27
N PRO A 79 -25.47 -35.41 -17.47
CA PRO A 79 -25.41 -33.96 -17.62
C PRO A 79 -26.80 -33.32 -17.42
N GLU A 80 -26.96 -32.58 -16.31
CA GLU A 80 -28.00 -31.55 -16.16
C GLU A 80 -27.84 -30.45 -17.22
N PRO A 81 -28.94 -29.84 -17.70
CA PRO A 81 -28.88 -28.83 -18.75
C PRO A 81 -28.08 -27.60 -18.31
N ILE A 82 -27.19 -27.15 -19.20
CA ILE A 82 -26.30 -26.01 -18.98
C ILE A 82 -27.13 -24.72 -18.95
N THR A 83 -27.45 -24.22 -17.75
CA THR A 83 -27.80 -22.81 -17.55
C THR A 83 -26.56 -21.95 -17.75
N GLU A 84 -26.64 -20.97 -18.66
CA GLU A 84 -25.65 -19.89 -18.79
C GLU A 84 -25.39 -19.27 -17.42
N THR A 85 -24.15 -19.42 -16.92
CA THR A 85 -23.73 -18.79 -15.68
C THR A 85 -23.60 -17.29 -15.92
N SER A 86 -24.61 -16.53 -15.49
CA SER A 86 -24.55 -15.08 -15.34
C SER A 86 -23.37 -14.70 -14.43
N LEU A 87 -22.63 -13.66 -14.81
CA LEU A 87 -21.53 -13.09 -14.05
C LEU A 87 -22.06 -12.57 -12.70
N ILE A 88 -21.66 -13.21 -11.60
CA ILE A 88 -22.01 -12.79 -10.24
C ILE A 88 -21.37 -11.42 -9.97
N GLN A 89 -22.21 -10.39 -9.84
CA GLN A 89 -21.83 -9.08 -9.30
C GLN A 89 -21.62 -9.21 -7.78
N PRO A 90 -20.65 -8.50 -7.17
CA PRO A 90 -20.30 -8.65 -5.76
C PRO A 90 -21.44 -8.40 -4.75
N GLU A 91 -22.56 -7.81 -5.18
CA GLU A 91 -23.75 -7.60 -4.35
C GLU A 91 -24.57 -8.88 -4.07
N GLU A 92 -24.38 -9.99 -4.80
CA GLU A 92 -25.17 -11.23 -4.61
C GLU A 92 -24.76 -12.08 -3.39
N ILE A 93 -23.63 -11.78 -2.73
CA ILE A 93 -23.24 -12.43 -1.47
C ILE A 93 -24.10 -11.94 -0.28
N ILE A 94 -24.88 -10.87 -0.45
CA ILE A 94 -25.69 -10.26 0.61
C ILE A 94 -27.08 -10.93 0.77
N GLN A 95 -27.54 -11.74 -0.18
CA GLN A 95 -28.85 -12.41 -0.11
C GLN A 95 -28.78 -13.86 0.41
N THR A 96 -28.05 -14.11 1.49
CA THR A 96 -28.40 -15.22 2.38
C THR A 96 -29.13 -14.63 3.58
N ASN A 97 -30.46 -14.87 3.59
CA ASN A 97 -31.42 -14.42 4.60
C ASN A 97 -30.86 -14.46 6.02
N ILE A 98 -30.50 -13.29 6.55
CA ILE A 98 -30.53 -13.04 7.99
C ILE A 98 -31.91 -12.44 8.26
N ASP A 99 -32.76 -13.24 8.92
CA ASP A 99 -34.06 -12.80 9.42
C ASP A 99 -33.86 -11.57 10.34
N PRO A 100 -34.39 -10.38 9.98
CA PRO A 100 -34.22 -9.17 10.79
C PRO A 100 -34.78 -9.31 12.21
N ASN A 101 -35.66 -10.28 12.45
CA ASN A 101 -36.31 -10.47 13.75
C ASN A 101 -35.52 -11.31 14.75
N GLN A 102 -34.34 -11.82 14.40
CA GLN A 102 -33.46 -12.51 15.38
C GLN A 102 -32.40 -11.60 16.01
N ALA A 103 -32.17 -10.40 15.48
CA ALA A 103 -31.23 -9.44 16.06
C ALA A 103 -31.82 -8.61 17.23
N GLU A 104 -33.15 -8.61 17.41
CA GLU A 104 -33.83 -7.79 18.43
C GLU A 104 -34.02 -8.49 19.79
N SER A 105 -33.69 -9.77 19.93
CA SER A 105 -34.01 -10.53 21.16
C SER A 105 -32.93 -10.57 22.25
N ASN A 106 -31.81 -9.84 22.11
CA ASN A 106 -30.79 -9.72 23.15
C ASN A 106 -30.58 -8.30 23.69
N ALA A 107 -31.53 -7.39 23.45
CA ALA A 107 -31.62 -6.15 24.22
C ALA A 107 -32.32 -6.47 25.55
N LEU A 108 -31.57 -6.99 26.53
CA LEU A 108 -32.00 -7.03 27.92
C LEU A 108 -31.80 -5.65 28.56
N ASP A 109 -32.90 -5.15 29.12
CA ASP A 109 -33.09 -3.97 29.94
C ASP A 109 -31.83 -3.47 30.69
N VAL A 110 -31.47 -2.22 30.41
CA VAL A 110 -30.85 -1.36 31.43
C VAL A 110 -31.71 -0.11 31.52
N ALA A 111 -32.59 -0.14 32.52
CA ALA A 111 -33.39 0.97 32.98
C ALA A 111 -32.51 2.21 33.30
N ASP A 112 -33.13 3.39 33.18
CA ASP A 112 -32.60 4.70 33.57
C ASP A 112 -31.75 4.64 34.86
N VAL A 113 -30.43 4.76 34.68
CA VAL A 113 -29.52 5.17 35.75
C VAL A 113 -28.97 6.54 35.34
N PRO A 114 -29.18 7.61 36.12
CA PRO A 114 -28.50 8.87 35.87
C PRO A 114 -27.02 8.66 36.15
N VAL A 115 -26.22 8.47 35.10
CA VAL A 115 -24.76 8.36 35.23
C VAL A 115 -24.19 9.77 35.14
N ASP A 116 -23.68 10.22 36.28
CA ASP A 116 -22.98 11.48 36.48
C ASP A 116 -21.82 11.60 35.47
N MET A 117 -21.80 12.69 34.69
CA MET A 117 -20.72 12.97 33.74
C MET A 117 -19.44 13.29 34.51
N PRO A 118 -18.31 12.62 34.25
CA PRO A 118 -17.00 13.14 34.66
C PRO A 118 -16.68 14.39 33.84
N ASN A 119 -16.16 15.41 34.51
CA ASN A 119 -15.76 16.67 33.89
C ASN A 119 -14.57 16.43 32.95
N ILE A 120 -14.61 17.01 31.75
CA ILE A 120 -13.55 16.96 30.73
C ILE A 120 -12.19 17.48 31.26
N ASN A 121 -12.20 18.17 32.41
CA ASN A 121 -11.01 18.66 33.10
C ASN A 121 -10.25 17.62 33.95
N ASP A 122 -10.74 16.38 34.10
CA ASP A 122 -10.11 15.36 34.94
C ASP A 122 -9.09 14.47 34.19
N LEU A 123 -8.78 14.80 32.93
CA LEU A 123 -7.62 14.22 32.24
C LEU A 123 -6.36 14.97 32.68
N ASP A 124 -5.56 14.32 33.53
CA ASP A 124 -4.26 14.82 34.01
C ASP A 124 -3.40 15.38 32.85
N PRO A 125 -3.23 16.71 32.75
CA PRO A 125 -2.47 17.37 31.69
C PRO A 125 -0.95 17.25 31.89
N SER A 126 -0.47 16.63 32.97
CA SER A 126 0.95 16.66 33.34
C SER A 126 1.86 15.71 32.55
N MET A 127 1.31 14.95 31.61
CA MET A 127 2.11 14.04 30.76
C MET A 127 2.45 14.57 29.36
N VAL A 128 2.13 15.83 29.04
CA VAL A 128 2.39 16.40 27.71
C VAL A 128 2.90 17.85 27.81
N LEU A 129 4.06 18.07 27.19
CA LEU A 129 4.73 19.33 26.83
C LEU A 129 5.59 20.03 27.90
N ASP A 130 6.91 19.82 27.79
CA ASP A 130 7.86 20.91 27.98
C ASP A 130 7.45 22.05 27.03
N SER A 131 7.06 23.18 27.61
CA SER A 131 6.65 24.38 26.89
C SER A 131 7.82 24.96 26.11
N VAL A 132 7.87 24.70 24.80
CA VAL A 132 8.70 25.49 23.89
C VAL A 132 7.84 26.65 23.42
N GLU A 133 8.22 27.86 23.82
CA GLU A 133 7.60 29.10 23.35
C GLU A 133 7.54 29.10 21.82
N ALA A 134 6.33 29.18 21.29
CA ALA A 134 6.09 29.22 19.85
C ALA A 134 6.57 30.56 19.30
N ASP A 135 7.70 30.53 18.58
CA ASP A 135 8.07 31.62 17.68
C ASP A 135 7.02 31.68 16.55
N SER A 136 6.26 32.76 16.54
CA SER A 136 5.24 33.07 15.55
C SER A 136 5.91 33.38 14.21
N GLY A 137 6.31 32.35 13.47
CA GLY A 137 7.01 32.56 12.20
C GLY A 137 7.41 31.32 11.40
N LEU A 138 6.93 30.12 11.73
CA LEU A 138 7.31 28.92 10.97
C LEU A 138 6.62 28.87 9.60
N ASN A 139 7.24 29.52 8.61
CA ASN A 139 6.79 29.51 7.23
C ASN A 139 7.12 28.15 6.59
N VAL A 140 6.22 27.17 6.74
CA VAL A 140 6.36 25.83 6.16
C VAL A 140 6.39 25.97 4.63
N LYS A 141 7.57 25.86 4.03
CA LYS A 141 7.72 25.92 2.57
C LYS A 141 6.99 24.74 1.94
N ILE A 142 5.91 25.03 1.22
CA ILE A 142 5.07 24.10 0.42
C ILE A 142 5.91 23.23 -0.54
N GLY A 143 7.13 23.66 -0.89
CA GLY A 143 8.07 22.91 -1.72
C GLY A 143 8.64 21.63 -1.09
N ASP A 144 8.51 21.44 0.23
CA ASP A 144 8.80 20.17 0.89
C ASP A 144 7.51 19.58 1.44
N ALA A 145 6.88 18.72 0.64
CA ALA A 145 5.61 18.09 0.98
C ALA A 145 5.65 17.20 2.24
N MET A 146 6.83 16.95 2.81
CA MET A 146 7.01 16.24 4.08
C MET A 146 7.24 17.16 5.30
N ALA A 147 7.33 18.47 5.09
CA ALA A 147 7.72 19.42 6.14
C ALA A 147 6.73 19.51 7.31
N GLY A 148 5.44 19.23 7.06
CA GLY A 148 4.40 19.16 8.09
C GLY A 148 4.67 18.10 9.17
N ARG A 149 5.51 17.11 8.87
CA ARG A 149 5.81 15.96 9.76
C ARG A 149 6.98 16.21 10.72
N SER A 150 7.41 17.46 10.88
CA SER A 150 8.32 17.87 11.96
C SER A 150 7.52 18.24 13.21
N SER A 151 8.06 18.04 14.42
CA SER A 151 7.31 18.27 15.66
C SER A 151 6.72 19.69 15.77
N ALA A 152 7.50 20.71 15.38
CA ALA A 152 7.06 22.11 15.38
C ALA A 152 5.94 22.38 14.37
N ALA A 153 6.10 21.94 13.11
CA ALA A 153 5.08 22.14 12.08
C ALA A 153 3.81 21.32 12.39
N LYS A 154 3.95 20.12 12.94
CA LYS A 154 2.85 19.24 13.32
C LYS A 154 1.92 19.92 14.32
N ALA A 155 2.46 20.43 15.43
CA ALA A 155 1.66 21.06 16.48
C ALA A 155 0.84 22.25 15.95
N GLN A 156 1.46 23.07 15.09
CA GLN A 156 0.80 24.18 14.44
C GLN A 156 -0.32 23.72 13.49
N LEU A 157 -0.02 22.78 12.59
CA LEU A 157 -0.98 22.29 11.59
C LEU A 157 -2.17 21.57 12.22
N VAL A 158 -1.98 20.83 13.31
CA VAL A 158 -3.08 20.23 14.09
C VAL A 158 -4.04 21.32 14.53
N LYS A 159 -3.54 22.40 15.15
CA LYS A 159 -4.39 23.51 15.63
C LYS A 159 -5.08 24.24 14.48
N GLU A 160 -4.36 24.52 13.40
CA GLU A 160 -4.89 25.30 12.26
C GLU A 160 -5.91 24.53 11.42
N GLN A 161 -5.71 23.21 11.25
CA GLN A 161 -6.55 22.37 10.39
C GLN A 161 -7.67 21.65 11.14
N GLY A 162 -7.81 21.93 12.45
CA GLY A 162 -8.93 21.47 13.27
C GLY A 162 -8.73 20.10 13.92
N GLY A 163 -7.50 19.64 14.10
CA GLY A 163 -7.18 18.62 15.10
C GLY A 163 -7.23 19.19 16.52
N ASN A 164 -7.23 18.31 17.52
CA ASN A 164 -7.23 18.66 18.93
C ASN A 164 -6.45 17.63 19.77
N ASP A 165 -6.30 17.91 21.07
CA ASP A 165 -5.55 17.03 21.99
C ASP A 165 -6.13 15.62 22.05
N ALA A 166 -7.45 15.48 21.97
CA ALA A 166 -8.10 14.17 21.96
C ALA A 166 -7.78 13.36 20.69
N SER A 167 -7.71 14.00 19.53
CA SER A 167 -7.29 13.34 18.28
C SER A 167 -5.81 12.98 18.29
N GLU A 168 -4.96 13.84 18.85
CA GLU A 168 -3.52 13.55 18.97
C GLU A 168 -3.27 12.41 19.96
N ALA A 169 -3.96 12.41 21.10
CA ALA A 169 -3.92 11.31 22.05
C ALA A 169 -4.40 10.00 21.40
N ALA A 170 -5.46 10.05 20.57
CA ALA A 170 -5.94 8.89 19.85
C ALA A 170 -4.90 8.36 18.84
N VAL A 171 -4.19 9.23 18.12
CA VAL A 171 -3.06 8.83 17.26
C VAL A 171 -1.98 8.15 18.09
N LEU A 172 -1.54 8.76 19.19
CA LEU A 172 -0.48 8.21 20.06
C LEU A 172 -0.84 6.82 20.61
N THR A 173 -2.05 6.63 21.11
CA THR A 173 -2.48 5.31 21.61
C THR A 173 -2.66 4.29 20.48
N GLY A 174 -3.05 4.73 19.28
CA GLY A 174 -3.09 3.88 18.09
C GLY A 174 -1.70 3.39 17.66
N LEU A 175 -0.70 4.28 17.63
CA LEU A 175 0.69 3.91 17.36
C LEU A 175 1.25 2.96 18.43
N LYS A 176 0.94 3.21 19.71
CA LYS A 176 1.31 2.30 20.80
C LYS A 176 0.69 0.91 20.62
N TRP A 177 -0.58 0.84 20.20
CA TRP A 177 -1.22 -0.44 19.90
C TRP A 177 -0.52 -1.16 18.76
N LEU A 178 -0.13 -0.46 17.68
CA LEU A 178 0.64 -1.06 16.59
C LEU A 178 1.99 -1.61 17.09
N ALA A 179 2.72 -0.87 17.94
CA ALA A 179 4.00 -1.34 18.48
C ALA A 179 3.85 -2.66 19.25
N ASN A 180 2.77 -2.80 20.03
CA ASN A 180 2.44 -4.02 20.78
C ASN A 180 2.01 -5.21 19.88
N HIS A 181 1.85 -5.01 18.57
CA HIS A 181 1.44 -6.04 17.61
C HIS A 181 2.47 -6.26 16.49
N GLN A 182 3.69 -5.71 16.64
CA GLN A 182 4.79 -6.04 15.74
C GLN A 182 5.33 -7.43 16.05
N ALA A 183 5.59 -8.23 15.01
CA ALA A 183 6.26 -9.52 15.15
C ALA A 183 7.78 -9.36 15.32
N ASP A 184 8.44 -10.41 15.82
CA ASP A 184 9.90 -10.41 16.06
C ASP A 184 10.73 -10.15 14.79
N ASP A 185 10.20 -10.51 13.61
CA ASP A 185 10.83 -10.26 12.31
C ASP A 185 10.68 -8.80 11.83
N GLY A 186 9.98 -7.95 12.58
CA GLY A 186 9.71 -6.55 12.26
C GLY A 186 8.43 -6.31 11.45
N SER A 187 7.71 -7.36 11.07
CA SER A 187 6.48 -7.24 10.28
C SER A 187 5.22 -7.06 11.12
N TRP A 188 4.15 -6.61 10.47
CA TRP A 188 2.77 -6.73 10.96
C TRP A 188 1.99 -7.71 10.09
N ASN A 189 0.88 -8.22 10.64
CA ASN A 189 -0.03 -9.10 9.93
C ASN A 189 -1.49 -8.63 10.15
N PHE A 190 -2.31 -8.64 9.10
CA PHE A 190 -3.74 -8.34 9.21
C PHE A 190 -4.45 -9.31 10.17
N ASN A 191 -4.01 -10.57 10.18
CA ASN A 191 -4.25 -11.49 11.27
C ASN A 191 -3.32 -11.16 12.45
N HIS A 192 -3.66 -10.11 13.19
CA HIS A 192 -2.86 -9.54 14.26
C HIS A 192 -2.80 -10.39 15.55
N VAL A 193 -3.60 -11.46 15.63
CA VAL A 193 -3.54 -12.38 16.77
C VAL A 193 -2.32 -13.28 16.63
N GLY A 194 -1.38 -13.16 17.55
CA GLY A 194 -0.08 -13.81 17.47
C GLY A 194 0.91 -13.36 18.54
N THR A 195 0.68 -12.21 19.17
CA THR A 195 1.40 -11.78 20.37
C THR A 195 0.91 -12.53 21.61
N LYS A 196 1.87 -12.92 22.47
CA LYS A 196 1.60 -13.68 23.69
C LYS A 196 0.67 -12.87 24.61
N GLY A 197 -0.49 -13.44 24.94
CA GLY A 197 -1.49 -12.77 25.79
C GLY A 197 -2.40 -11.79 25.05
N CYS A 198 -2.37 -11.76 23.72
CA CYS A 198 -3.30 -10.95 22.92
C CYS A 198 -4.71 -11.57 22.95
N ASP A 199 -5.67 -10.83 23.52
CA ASP A 199 -7.10 -11.17 23.56
C ASP A 199 -7.94 -10.33 22.56
N CYS A 200 -7.26 -9.63 21.64
CA CYS A 200 -7.91 -8.81 20.62
C CYS A 200 -8.82 -9.65 19.72
N THR A 201 -10.00 -9.11 19.39
CA THR A 201 -10.96 -9.72 18.48
C THR A 201 -10.83 -9.16 17.06
N GLN A 202 -11.54 -9.77 16.10
CA GLN A 202 -11.59 -9.38 14.69
C GLN A 202 -10.23 -9.41 13.97
N PRO A 203 -9.52 -10.56 14.00
CA PRO A 203 -8.38 -10.75 13.13
C PRO A 203 -8.80 -10.68 11.66
N GLY A 204 -7.94 -10.09 10.82
CA GLY A 204 -8.11 -10.16 9.38
C GLY A 204 -7.84 -11.57 8.86
N THR A 205 -8.36 -11.86 7.67
CA THR A 205 -8.17 -13.14 6.97
C THR A 205 -6.96 -13.13 6.05
N LEU A 206 -6.40 -11.96 5.73
CA LEU A 206 -5.29 -11.77 4.79
C LEU A 206 -3.90 -12.11 5.39
N LYS A 207 -3.74 -13.32 5.92
CA LYS A 207 -2.53 -13.80 6.62
C LYS A 207 -1.26 -13.72 5.76
N ALA A 208 -1.41 -13.91 4.45
CA ALA A 208 -0.31 -13.89 3.49
C ALA A 208 0.21 -12.46 3.16
N CYS A 209 -0.55 -11.42 3.49
CA CYS A 209 -0.25 -10.03 3.13
C CYS A 209 0.56 -9.28 4.19
N LYS A 210 1.61 -9.92 4.72
CA LYS A 210 2.48 -9.30 5.74
C LYS A 210 3.11 -8.00 5.26
N THR A 211 3.56 -7.93 4.01
CA THR A 211 4.14 -6.70 3.42
C THR A 211 3.11 -5.58 3.34
N GLY A 212 1.86 -5.88 2.99
CA GLY A 212 0.78 -4.89 2.97
C GLY A 212 0.43 -4.36 4.35
N ALA A 213 0.28 -5.25 5.33
CA ALA A 213 0.04 -4.89 6.74
C ALA A 213 1.19 -4.04 7.31
N THR A 214 2.43 -4.45 7.06
CA THR A 214 3.64 -3.73 7.48
C THR A 214 3.72 -2.35 6.84
N ALA A 215 3.41 -2.24 5.54
CA ALA A 215 3.39 -0.96 4.85
C ALA A 215 2.39 0.01 5.47
N MET A 216 1.17 -0.44 5.81
CA MET A 216 0.19 0.42 6.48
C MET A 216 0.66 0.89 7.86
N ALA A 217 1.25 -0.01 8.66
CA ALA A 217 1.81 0.38 9.96
C ALA A 217 2.96 1.39 9.80
N MET A 218 3.87 1.16 8.85
CA MET A 218 4.94 2.11 8.51
C MET A 218 4.37 3.48 8.11
N LEU A 219 3.32 3.52 7.29
CA LEU A 219 2.68 4.76 6.90
C LEU A 219 2.12 5.49 8.13
N ALA A 220 1.40 4.80 9.01
CA ALA A 220 0.88 5.39 10.26
C ALA A 220 2.01 5.98 11.13
N TYR A 221 3.12 5.28 11.33
CA TYR A 221 4.26 5.86 12.08
C TYR A 221 4.87 7.08 11.40
N MET A 222 5.04 7.01 10.08
CA MET A 222 5.69 8.07 9.31
C MET A 222 4.82 9.31 9.14
N GLY A 223 3.51 9.25 9.38
CA GLY A 223 2.67 10.44 9.39
C GLY A 223 3.10 11.37 10.51
N GLY A 224 3.19 10.87 11.74
CA GLY A 224 3.69 11.59 12.91
C GLY A 224 5.20 11.87 12.91
N GLY A 225 5.91 11.52 11.84
CA GLY A 225 7.36 11.76 11.72
C GLY A 225 8.25 10.72 12.40
N HIS A 226 7.70 9.61 12.89
CA HIS A 226 8.47 8.49 13.43
C HIS A 226 9.07 7.68 12.27
N THR A 227 10.39 7.50 12.30
CA THR A 227 11.15 6.83 11.24
C THR A 227 12.22 5.94 11.84
N HIS A 228 12.88 5.10 11.04
CA HIS A 228 14.03 4.32 11.50
C HIS A 228 15.27 5.16 11.88
N ARG A 229 15.23 6.48 11.68
CA ARG A 229 16.31 7.41 12.04
C ARG A 229 16.00 8.29 13.26
N LYS A 230 14.73 8.48 13.63
CA LYS A 230 14.31 9.38 14.71
C LYS A 230 12.87 9.12 15.16
N GLY A 231 12.54 9.63 16.34
CA GLY A 231 11.22 9.52 16.96
C GLY A 231 11.09 8.28 17.84
N ASP A 232 10.03 8.22 18.63
CA ASP A 232 9.91 7.25 19.73
C ASP A 232 9.85 5.78 19.28
N TYR A 233 9.33 5.54 18.07
CA TYR A 233 9.20 4.21 17.46
C TYR A 233 10.35 3.85 16.51
N GLN A 234 11.56 4.37 16.78
CA GLN A 234 12.72 4.17 15.90
C GLN A 234 13.07 2.69 15.74
N LYS A 235 12.99 1.91 16.82
CA LYS A 235 13.33 0.49 16.83
C LYS A 235 12.37 -0.30 15.95
N GLU A 236 11.07 -0.10 16.15
CA GLU A 236 9.98 -0.74 15.42
C GLU A 236 10.10 -0.41 13.93
N MET A 237 10.31 0.86 13.60
CA MET A 237 10.49 1.31 12.22
C MET A 237 11.78 0.78 11.57
N LYS A 238 12.87 0.63 12.33
CA LYS A 238 14.11 0.03 11.81
C LYS A 238 13.87 -1.43 11.43
N GLN A 239 13.22 -2.20 12.29
CA GLN A 239 12.90 -3.61 12.02
C GLN A 239 11.95 -3.73 10.82
N ALA A 240 10.95 -2.85 10.72
CA ALA A 240 10.01 -2.80 9.60
C ALA A 240 10.70 -2.50 8.26
N VAL A 241 11.62 -1.52 8.24
CA VAL A 241 12.42 -1.18 7.06
C VAL A 241 13.31 -2.36 6.64
N ASP A 242 14.00 -2.97 7.59
CA ASP A 242 14.88 -4.12 7.32
C ASP A 242 14.06 -5.32 6.80
N PHE A 243 12.85 -5.56 7.34
CA PHE A 243 11.89 -6.56 6.83
C PHE A 243 11.44 -6.23 5.40
N MET A 244 11.07 -4.97 5.13
CA MET A 244 10.56 -4.58 3.83
C MET A 244 11.62 -4.73 2.74
N ILE A 245 12.86 -4.29 2.98
CA ILE A 245 13.97 -4.45 2.02
C ILE A 245 14.19 -5.93 1.69
N LYS A 246 14.18 -6.81 2.71
CA LYS A 246 14.36 -8.26 2.53
C LYS A 246 13.19 -8.93 1.78
N SER A 247 12.00 -8.35 1.86
CA SER A 247 10.78 -8.90 1.25
C SER A 247 10.69 -8.67 -0.26
N GLN A 248 11.58 -7.87 -0.84
CA GLN A 248 11.59 -7.59 -2.27
C GLN A 248 11.96 -8.82 -3.08
N LYS A 249 11.07 -9.27 -3.97
CA LYS A 249 11.39 -10.21 -5.04
C LYS A 249 11.76 -9.42 -6.30
N VAL A 250 12.99 -9.57 -6.78
CA VAL A 250 13.41 -8.94 -8.04
C VAL A 250 12.89 -9.78 -9.22
N THR A 251 12.16 -9.13 -10.11
CA THR A 251 11.62 -9.71 -11.36
C THR A 251 12.05 -8.85 -12.56
N PRO A 252 11.87 -9.33 -13.81
CA PRO A 252 12.10 -8.51 -15.01
C PRO A 252 11.30 -7.19 -14.99
N GLU A 253 10.09 -7.22 -14.45
CA GLU A 253 9.17 -6.10 -14.35
C GLU A 253 9.58 -5.10 -13.26
N GLY A 254 10.32 -5.50 -12.24
CA GLY A 254 10.77 -4.64 -11.14
C GLY A 254 10.84 -5.38 -9.80
N GLY A 255 10.57 -4.67 -8.72
CA GLY A 255 10.51 -5.22 -7.37
C GLY A 255 9.07 -5.59 -7.01
N ASP A 256 8.79 -6.88 -6.95
CA ASP A 256 7.50 -7.43 -6.53
C ASP A 256 7.48 -7.66 -5.01
N PHE A 257 6.53 -7.03 -4.32
CA PHE A 257 6.32 -7.11 -2.87
C PHE A 257 5.05 -7.86 -2.48
N ARG A 258 4.35 -8.43 -3.45
CA ARG A 258 3.11 -9.20 -3.22
C ARG A 258 3.42 -10.53 -2.53
N GLY A 259 4.66 -11.00 -2.61
CA GLY A 259 5.06 -12.28 -2.00
C GLY A 259 4.36 -13.45 -2.67
N ILE A 260 3.74 -14.31 -1.86
CA ILE A 260 2.97 -15.47 -2.34
C ILE A 260 1.51 -15.12 -2.71
N VAL A 261 1.12 -13.85 -2.56
CA VAL A 261 -0.24 -13.39 -2.79
C VAL A 261 -0.51 -13.30 -4.30
N THR A 262 -1.46 -14.09 -4.78
CA THR A 262 -1.90 -14.11 -6.18
C THR A 262 -3.35 -13.65 -6.36
N SER A 263 -4.07 -13.40 -5.27
CA SER A 263 -5.46 -12.89 -5.24
C SER A 263 -5.52 -11.36 -5.28
N ASN A 264 -6.74 -10.81 -5.18
CA ASN A 264 -7.07 -9.40 -5.43
C ASN A 264 -6.22 -8.40 -4.61
N GLU A 265 -5.86 -8.76 -3.40
CA GLU A 265 -5.12 -7.95 -2.43
C GLU A 265 -3.64 -7.74 -2.79
N GLY A 266 -3.11 -8.48 -3.77
CA GLY A 266 -1.72 -8.37 -4.22
C GLY A 266 -1.38 -6.96 -4.70
N PHE A 267 -2.18 -6.36 -5.58
CA PHE A 267 -1.85 -5.03 -6.10
C PHE A 267 -2.09 -3.89 -5.11
N TYR A 268 -3.02 -4.05 -4.18
CA TYR A 268 -3.12 -3.14 -3.03
C TYR A 268 -1.83 -3.17 -2.21
N THR A 269 -1.33 -4.37 -1.91
CA THR A 269 -0.06 -4.59 -1.22
C THR A 269 1.10 -3.92 -1.96
N GLN A 270 1.21 -4.12 -3.28
CA GLN A 270 2.27 -3.50 -4.09
C GLN A 270 2.22 -1.96 -4.02
N GLY A 271 1.03 -1.37 -4.12
CA GLY A 271 0.84 0.08 -4.03
C GLY A 271 1.25 0.61 -2.66
N LEU A 272 0.70 0.02 -1.60
CA LEU A 272 0.99 0.40 -0.20
C LEU A 272 2.48 0.32 0.13
N VAL A 273 3.15 -0.78 -0.24
CA VAL A 273 4.59 -0.95 -0.03
C VAL A 273 5.39 0.10 -0.78
N THR A 274 5.00 0.42 -2.02
CA THR A 274 5.69 1.44 -2.81
C THR A 274 5.55 2.83 -2.18
N ILE A 275 4.35 3.19 -1.69
CA ILE A 275 4.15 4.44 -0.92
C ILE A 275 5.09 4.45 0.29
N ALA A 276 5.08 3.39 1.11
CA ALA A 276 5.88 3.32 2.33
C ALA A 276 7.39 3.44 2.06
N LEU A 277 7.91 2.73 1.06
CA LEU A 277 9.34 2.81 0.70
C LEU A 277 9.73 4.19 0.17
N CYS A 278 8.90 4.80 -0.67
CA CYS A 278 9.17 6.13 -1.21
C CYS A 278 9.08 7.21 -0.12
N GLU A 279 8.08 7.16 0.76
CA GLU A 279 7.97 8.10 1.88
C GLU A 279 9.12 7.95 2.87
N ALA A 280 9.49 6.71 3.22
CA ALA A 280 10.64 6.45 4.09
C ALA A 280 11.93 7.00 3.48
N LEU A 281 12.16 6.81 2.18
CA LEU A 281 13.29 7.39 1.47
C LEU A 281 13.23 8.93 1.48
N ALA A 282 12.06 9.52 1.24
CA ALA A 282 11.88 10.96 1.23
C ALA A 282 12.15 11.59 2.62
N LEU A 283 11.67 10.98 3.69
CA LEU A 283 11.84 11.49 5.06
C LEU A 283 13.25 11.31 5.60
N THR A 284 13.87 10.17 5.32
CA THR A 284 15.12 9.77 5.97
C THR A 284 16.36 10.00 5.13
N LYS A 285 16.20 10.06 3.80
CA LYS A 285 17.30 10.04 2.82
C LYS A 285 18.22 8.81 3.01
N ASP A 286 17.67 7.69 3.49
CA ASP A 286 18.43 6.44 3.59
C ASP A 286 18.63 5.81 2.22
N GLU A 287 19.86 5.84 1.73
CA GLU A 287 20.23 5.31 0.41
C GLU A 287 20.01 3.80 0.29
N ARG A 288 19.92 3.05 1.40
CA ARG A 288 19.51 1.62 1.37
C ARG A 288 18.10 1.43 0.79
N LEU A 289 17.24 2.45 0.91
CA LEU A 289 15.87 2.43 0.40
C LEU A 289 15.77 2.81 -1.09
N ARG A 290 16.79 3.46 -1.67
CA ARG A 290 16.71 3.99 -3.03
C ARG A 290 16.45 2.90 -4.06
N THR A 291 17.23 1.82 -4.03
CA THR A 291 17.08 0.72 -4.99
C THR A 291 15.77 -0.05 -4.78
N PRO A 292 15.39 -0.45 -3.55
CA PRO A 292 14.09 -1.09 -3.31
C PRO A 292 12.90 -0.24 -3.76
N ALA A 293 12.89 1.06 -3.43
CA ALA A 293 11.83 1.98 -3.84
C ALA A 293 11.77 2.16 -5.36
N PHE A 294 12.92 2.35 -6.02
CA PHE A 294 12.98 2.45 -7.48
C PHE A 294 12.43 1.20 -8.17
N ASN A 295 12.81 0.01 -7.69
CA ASN A 295 12.32 -1.25 -8.23
C ASN A 295 10.81 -1.42 -8.00
N ALA A 296 10.27 -1.01 -6.85
CA ALA A 296 8.84 -1.04 -6.56
C ALA A 296 8.05 -0.16 -7.55
N VAL A 297 8.53 1.06 -7.79
CA VAL A 297 7.95 2.00 -8.78
C VAL A 297 8.04 1.43 -10.19
N LYS A 298 9.19 0.86 -10.56
CA LYS A 298 9.38 0.22 -11.87
C LYS A 298 8.36 -0.90 -12.08
N PHE A 299 8.08 -1.71 -11.06
CA PHE A 299 7.07 -2.76 -11.13
C PHE A 299 5.67 -2.18 -11.40
N ILE A 300 5.25 -1.16 -10.66
CA ILE A 300 3.94 -0.50 -10.86
C ILE A 300 3.81 0.02 -12.30
N VAL A 301 4.82 0.73 -12.80
CA VAL A 301 4.82 1.28 -14.16
C VAL A 301 4.71 0.18 -15.21
N ASN A 302 5.48 -0.90 -15.07
CA ASN A 302 5.47 -2.00 -16.04
C ASN A 302 4.22 -2.90 -15.97
N ALA A 303 3.55 -2.89 -14.81
CA ALA A 303 2.31 -3.61 -14.58
C ALA A 303 1.06 -2.85 -15.04
N GLN A 304 1.16 -1.57 -15.39
CA GLN A 304 0.03 -0.79 -15.89
C GLN A 304 -0.53 -1.41 -17.18
N ASN A 305 -1.85 -1.43 -17.32
CA ASN A 305 -2.48 -1.89 -18.54
C ASN A 305 -2.21 -0.90 -19.70
N PRO A 306 -1.63 -1.36 -20.82
CA PRO A 306 -1.27 -0.46 -21.92
C PRO A 306 -2.46 0.02 -22.75
N LYS A 307 -3.63 -0.63 -22.63
CA LYS A 307 -4.83 -0.30 -23.41
C LYS A 307 -5.67 0.76 -22.72
N ASP A 308 -6.06 0.56 -21.46
CA ASP A 308 -6.92 1.48 -20.72
C ASP A 308 -6.14 2.45 -19.81
N GLY A 309 -4.92 2.08 -19.41
CA GLY A 309 -4.07 2.87 -18.51
C GLY A 309 -4.34 2.65 -17.01
N GLY A 310 -5.17 1.67 -16.64
CA GLY A 310 -5.48 1.35 -15.25
C GLY A 310 -4.60 0.24 -14.66
N TRP A 311 -4.91 -0.09 -13.40
CA TRP A 311 -4.36 -1.24 -12.68
C TRP A 311 -5.48 -1.99 -11.98
N ARG A 312 -5.28 -3.29 -11.79
CA ARG A 312 -6.21 -4.17 -11.07
C ARG A 312 -5.44 -5.23 -10.31
N TYR A 313 -5.84 -6.50 -10.35
CA TYR A 313 -5.34 -7.56 -9.47
C TYR A 313 -4.18 -8.34 -10.07
N GLN A 314 -4.00 -8.26 -11.39
CA GLN A 314 -2.87 -8.85 -12.11
C GLN A 314 -2.14 -7.83 -12.97
N PRO A 315 -0.84 -8.03 -13.25
CA PRO A 315 -0.11 -7.16 -14.16
C PRO A 315 -0.81 -7.10 -15.51
N ARG A 316 -0.95 -5.89 -16.04
CA ARG A 316 -1.57 -5.57 -17.34
C ARG A 316 -3.05 -5.96 -17.44
N GLN A 317 -3.72 -6.28 -16.33
CA GLN A 317 -5.17 -6.49 -16.32
C GLN A 317 -5.91 -5.15 -16.50
N ALA A 318 -7.06 -5.17 -17.18
CA ALA A 318 -7.94 -4.00 -17.28
C ALA A 318 -8.28 -3.44 -15.89
N GLY A 319 -8.23 -2.11 -15.76
CA GLY A 319 -8.15 -1.45 -14.47
C GLY A 319 -9.45 -1.38 -13.67
N ASP A 320 -9.31 -1.05 -12.38
CA ASP A 320 -10.39 -0.53 -11.55
C ASP A 320 -9.97 0.74 -10.78
N THR A 321 -10.94 1.57 -10.39
CA THR A 321 -10.69 2.86 -9.74
C THR A 321 -10.03 2.71 -8.36
N SER A 322 -10.31 1.62 -7.64
CA SER A 322 -9.80 1.40 -6.28
C SER A 322 -8.29 1.11 -6.24
N VAL A 323 -7.80 0.28 -7.16
CA VAL A 323 -6.38 -0.04 -7.28
C VAL A 323 -5.64 1.14 -7.92
N VAL A 324 -6.23 1.81 -8.91
CA VAL A 324 -5.68 3.04 -9.51
C VAL A 324 -5.40 4.10 -8.44
N GLY A 325 -6.30 4.27 -7.46
CA GLY A 325 -6.10 5.16 -6.31
C GLY A 325 -4.74 4.94 -5.62
N TRP A 326 -4.48 3.71 -5.21
CA TRP A 326 -3.23 3.34 -4.53
C TRP A 326 -2.00 3.46 -5.44
N GLN A 327 -2.09 3.07 -6.71
CA GLN A 327 -0.94 3.17 -7.62
C GLN A 327 -0.59 4.63 -7.93
N VAL A 328 -1.59 5.51 -8.12
CA VAL A 328 -1.33 6.94 -8.36
C VAL A 328 -0.68 7.58 -7.13
N MET A 329 -1.15 7.27 -5.92
CA MET A 329 -0.49 7.71 -4.69
C MET A 329 0.96 7.22 -4.61
N ALA A 330 1.23 5.95 -4.93
CA ALA A 330 2.59 5.41 -4.98
C ALA A 330 3.51 6.16 -5.96
N LEU A 331 3.02 6.45 -7.16
CA LEU A 331 3.77 7.22 -8.16
C LEU A 331 4.00 8.66 -7.72
N LYS A 332 3.09 9.26 -6.95
CA LYS A 332 3.26 10.60 -6.37
C LYS A 332 4.28 10.60 -5.23
N SER A 333 4.24 9.62 -4.34
CA SER A 333 5.27 9.42 -3.31
C SER A 333 6.66 9.22 -3.94
N ALA A 334 6.74 8.53 -5.09
CA ALA A 334 8.00 8.39 -5.84
C ALA A 334 8.53 9.75 -6.34
N GLN A 335 7.67 10.63 -6.84
CA GLN A 335 8.07 12.00 -7.22
C GLN A 335 8.61 12.78 -6.01
N MET A 336 7.94 12.68 -4.85
CA MET A 336 8.39 13.32 -3.60
C MET A 336 9.75 12.77 -3.13
N SER A 337 10.03 11.49 -3.37
CA SER A 337 11.31 10.84 -3.06
C SER A 337 12.38 11.03 -4.15
N LYS A 338 12.13 11.90 -5.15
CA LYS A 338 13.01 12.17 -6.29
C LYS A 338 13.30 10.94 -7.17
N ILE A 339 12.41 9.95 -7.17
CA ILE A 339 12.42 8.84 -8.13
C ILE A 339 11.66 9.31 -9.38
N LYS A 340 12.30 9.21 -10.54
CA LYS A 340 11.66 9.60 -11.81
C LYS A 340 10.56 8.61 -12.18
N VAL A 341 9.36 9.13 -12.41
CA VAL A 341 8.22 8.37 -12.94
C VAL A 341 7.99 8.79 -14.39
N PRO A 342 7.84 7.84 -15.34
CA PRO A 342 7.51 8.17 -16.71
C PRO A 342 6.17 8.92 -16.80
N PRO A 343 6.09 10.10 -17.47
CA PRO A 343 4.85 10.85 -17.60
C PRO A 343 3.70 10.07 -18.25
N GLN A 344 4.02 9.06 -19.06
CA GLN A 344 3.07 8.14 -19.68
C GLN A 344 2.21 7.43 -18.64
N ALA A 345 2.76 7.11 -17.46
CA ALA A 345 2.02 6.42 -16.42
C ALA A 345 0.85 7.24 -15.89
N PHE A 346 1.08 8.55 -15.65
CA PHE A 346 0.02 9.47 -15.24
C PHE A 346 -1.00 9.71 -16.37
N ARG A 347 -0.56 9.88 -17.61
CA ARG A 347 -1.48 10.00 -18.76
C ARG A 347 -2.37 8.76 -18.94
N GLY A 348 -1.83 7.57 -18.68
CA GLY A 348 -2.60 6.33 -18.64
C GLY A 348 -3.66 6.35 -17.54
N ALA A 349 -3.29 6.76 -16.32
CA ALA A 349 -4.22 6.88 -15.20
C ALA A 349 -5.33 7.91 -15.48
N GLU A 350 -4.99 9.06 -16.09
CA GLU A 350 -5.97 10.06 -16.53
C GLU A 350 -6.96 9.48 -17.53
N LYS A 351 -6.46 8.79 -18.57
CA LYS A 351 -7.30 8.11 -19.57
C LYS A 351 -8.25 7.11 -18.92
N PHE A 352 -7.75 6.30 -17.99
CA PHE A 352 -8.58 5.33 -17.28
C PHE A 352 -9.68 6.03 -16.47
N LEU A 353 -9.33 7.08 -15.71
CA LEU A 353 -10.30 7.83 -14.91
C LEU A 353 -11.32 8.58 -15.78
N ASP A 354 -10.94 9.06 -16.96
CA ASP A 354 -11.89 9.63 -17.93
C ASP A 354 -12.93 8.59 -18.36
N ALA A 355 -12.55 7.31 -18.49
CA ALA A 355 -13.46 6.23 -18.85
C ALA A 355 -14.38 5.78 -17.69
N CYS A 356 -13.96 5.98 -16.43
CA CYS A 356 -14.79 5.74 -15.24
C CYS A 356 -15.65 6.95 -14.83
N ALA A 357 -15.44 8.11 -15.47
CA ALA A 357 -16.11 9.35 -15.09
C ALA A 357 -17.62 9.32 -15.38
N LYS A 358 -18.38 9.85 -14.43
CA LYS A 358 -19.81 10.18 -14.53
C LYS A 358 -20.01 11.65 -14.19
N ASN A 359 -21.18 12.18 -14.54
CA ASN A 359 -21.60 13.55 -14.19
C ASN A 359 -20.52 14.59 -14.53
N GLY A 360 -20.01 14.55 -15.77
CA GLY A 360 -18.97 15.48 -16.23
C GLY A 360 -17.59 15.31 -15.57
N GLY A 361 -17.34 14.19 -14.87
CA GLY A 361 -16.07 13.92 -14.17
C GLY A 361 -16.08 14.27 -12.68
N SER A 362 -17.25 14.61 -12.13
CA SER A 362 -17.42 14.88 -10.70
C SER A 362 -17.61 13.60 -9.86
N GLN A 363 -17.97 12.49 -10.50
CA GLN A 363 -18.22 11.21 -9.84
C GLN A 363 -17.61 10.04 -10.65
N TYR A 364 -17.35 8.91 -10.00
CA TYR A 364 -16.61 7.80 -10.61
C TYR A 364 -17.22 6.44 -10.31
N THR A 365 -17.26 5.56 -11.33
CA THR A 365 -17.62 4.15 -11.21
C THR A 365 -16.41 3.30 -10.80
N TYR A 366 -16.66 2.03 -10.46
CA TYR A 366 -15.61 1.08 -10.11
C TYR A 366 -14.77 0.64 -11.32
N VAL A 367 -15.43 0.30 -12.43
CA VAL A 367 -14.78 0.02 -13.72
C VAL A 367 -15.49 0.79 -14.85
N PRO A 368 -14.83 1.04 -16.00
CA PRO A 368 -15.43 1.77 -17.11
C PRO A 368 -16.72 1.14 -17.62
N GLY A 369 -17.69 1.98 -18.01
CA GLY A 369 -18.89 1.54 -18.73
C GLY A 369 -19.91 0.71 -17.93
N THR A 370 -19.74 0.54 -16.61
CA THR A 370 -20.66 -0.26 -15.78
C THR A 370 -21.08 0.48 -14.51
N GLY A 371 -22.28 0.16 -14.03
CA GLY A 371 -22.80 0.55 -12.72
C GLY A 371 -22.99 2.05 -12.47
N ASP A 372 -23.46 2.35 -11.27
CA ASP A 372 -23.57 3.70 -10.74
C ASP A 372 -22.24 4.15 -10.12
N ALA A 373 -22.06 5.47 -10.06
CA ALA A 373 -20.92 6.03 -9.34
C ALA A 373 -21.03 5.71 -7.84
N LYS A 374 -19.93 5.29 -7.22
CA LYS A 374 -19.86 4.97 -5.79
C LYS A 374 -19.12 6.09 -5.05
N ASN A 375 -19.49 6.37 -3.80
CA ASN A 375 -18.85 7.43 -3.00
C ASN A 375 -17.35 7.18 -2.78
N SER A 376 -16.98 5.94 -2.46
CA SER A 376 -15.57 5.50 -2.33
C SER A 376 -14.78 5.72 -3.61
N MET A 377 -15.33 5.31 -4.76
CA MET A 377 -14.67 5.47 -6.06
C MET A 377 -14.60 6.94 -6.47
N THR A 378 -15.64 7.72 -6.16
CA THR A 378 -15.66 9.17 -6.38
C THR A 378 -14.55 9.85 -5.58
N ALA A 379 -14.42 9.54 -4.30
CA ALA A 379 -13.35 10.08 -3.47
C ALA A 379 -11.96 9.69 -3.97
N ALA A 380 -11.74 8.42 -4.33
CA ALA A 380 -10.47 7.95 -4.89
C ALA A 380 -10.14 8.62 -6.23
N GLY A 381 -11.11 8.68 -7.15
CA GLY A 381 -10.95 9.32 -8.46
C GLY A 381 -10.63 10.80 -8.35
N LEU A 382 -11.37 11.55 -7.53
CA LEU A 382 -11.11 12.98 -7.28
C LEU A 382 -9.73 13.19 -6.64
N LEU A 383 -9.33 12.35 -5.68
CA LEU A 383 -7.99 12.45 -5.08
C LEU A 383 -6.89 12.27 -6.13
N CYS A 384 -7.02 11.27 -7.01
CA CYS A 384 -6.09 11.08 -8.12
C CYS A 384 -6.03 12.32 -9.02
N ARG A 385 -7.19 12.92 -9.33
CA ARG A 385 -7.24 14.14 -10.14
C ARG A 385 -6.55 15.33 -9.49
N ILE A 386 -6.76 15.55 -8.19
CA ILE A 386 -6.05 16.58 -7.41
C ILE A 386 -4.54 16.36 -7.52
N TYR A 387 -4.07 15.14 -7.26
CA TYR A 387 -2.64 14.82 -7.35
C TYR A 387 -2.07 14.96 -8.76
N MET A 388 -2.87 14.74 -9.81
CA MET A 388 -2.47 14.93 -11.20
C MET A 388 -2.63 16.37 -11.70
N GLY A 389 -3.02 17.31 -10.84
CA GLY A 389 -2.98 18.74 -11.12
C GLY A 389 -4.29 19.33 -11.62
N TRP A 390 -5.44 18.73 -11.28
CA TRP A 390 -6.70 19.46 -11.43
C TRP A 390 -6.67 20.71 -10.54
N GLU A 391 -6.98 21.86 -11.13
CA GLU A 391 -7.08 23.13 -10.42
C GLU A 391 -8.42 23.26 -9.69
N PRO A 392 -8.50 24.01 -8.58
CA PRO A 392 -9.74 24.17 -7.81
C PRO A 392 -10.82 24.93 -8.58
N THR A 393 -10.46 25.60 -9.68
CA THR A 393 -11.39 26.27 -10.60
C THR A 393 -12.17 25.30 -11.47
N LYS A 394 -11.72 24.04 -11.62
CA LYS A 394 -12.35 23.05 -12.49
C LYS A 394 -13.76 22.69 -12.00
N PRO A 395 -14.81 22.85 -12.83
CA PRO A 395 -16.19 22.58 -12.41
C PRO A 395 -16.42 21.17 -11.86
N ALA A 396 -15.90 20.15 -12.55
CA ALA A 396 -15.99 18.76 -12.12
C ALA A 396 -15.44 18.51 -10.70
N LEU A 397 -14.34 19.18 -10.33
CA LEU A 397 -13.78 19.05 -8.99
C LEU A 397 -14.67 19.72 -7.94
N LYS A 398 -15.16 20.93 -8.21
CA LYS A 398 -16.10 21.65 -7.32
C LYS A 398 -17.35 20.84 -7.05
N GLU A 399 -17.96 20.29 -8.11
CA GLU A 399 -19.16 19.48 -8.02
C GLU A 399 -18.89 18.16 -7.26
N GLY A 400 -17.76 17.52 -7.52
CA GLY A 400 -17.36 16.30 -6.82
C GLY A 400 -17.13 16.54 -5.32
N VAL A 401 -16.49 17.64 -4.96
CA VAL A 401 -16.32 18.03 -3.55
C VAL A 401 -17.66 18.35 -2.89
N ALA A 402 -18.54 19.09 -3.55
CA ALA A 402 -19.88 19.37 -3.03
C ALA A 402 -20.70 18.09 -2.82
N HIS A 403 -20.55 17.10 -3.71
CA HIS A 403 -21.14 15.78 -3.56
C HIS A 403 -20.60 15.06 -2.31
N LEU A 404 -19.28 15.07 -2.08
CA LEU A 404 -18.67 14.45 -0.89
C LEU A 404 -19.05 15.15 0.41
N ASP A 405 -19.09 16.49 0.44
CA ASP A 405 -19.55 17.24 1.61
C ASP A 405 -21.02 16.94 1.92
N LYS A 406 -21.86 16.77 0.90
CA LYS A 406 -23.26 16.34 1.10
C LYS A 406 -23.36 14.90 1.60
N ALA A 407 -22.51 13.99 1.11
CA ALA A 407 -22.51 12.58 1.49
C ALA A 407 -22.13 12.36 2.97
N LYS A 408 -21.27 13.22 3.54
CA LYS A 408 -20.76 13.18 4.92
C LYS A 408 -19.95 11.91 5.24
N PRO A 409 -19.21 11.88 6.36
CA PRO A 409 -18.55 10.65 6.80
C PRO A 409 -19.55 9.51 7.00
N ALA A 410 -19.19 8.30 6.54
CA ALA A 410 -19.99 7.10 6.70
C ALA A 410 -19.52 6.31 7.93
N LYS A 411 -20.42 6.03 8.89
CA LYS A 411 -20.06 5.28 10.12
C LYS A 411 -19.48 3.90 9.85
N GLY A 412 -19.85 3.28 8.74
CA GLY A 412 -19.49 1.92 8.38
C GLY A 412 -18.68 1.80 7.09
N ASP A 413 -17.94 2.83 6.64
CA ASP A 413 -17.11 2.74 5.44
C ASP A 413 -15.82 3.56 5.65
N MET A 414 -14.85 2.94 6.32
CA MET A 414 -13.57 3.57 6.65
C MET A 414 -12.74 3.80 5.40
N TYR A 415 -12.84 2.92 4.40
CA TYR A 415 -12.15 3.08 3.13
C TYR A 415 -12.60 4.34 2.38
N TYR A 416 -13.91 4.55 2.26
CA TYR A 416 -14.47 5.81 1.74
C TYR A 416 -13.99 7.01 2.56
N ASN A 417 -14.14 6.94 3.89
CA ASN A 417 -13.80 8.06 4.77
C ASN A 417 -12.33 8.47 4.63
N TYR A 418 -11.42 7.51 4.49
CA TYR A 418 -9.99 7.77 4.31
C TYR A 418 -9.70 8.58 3.04
N TYR A 419 -10.30 8.21 1.90
CA TYR A 419 -10.12 8.96 0.65
C TYR A 419 -10.84 10.31 0.67
N ALA A 420 -12.07 10.35 1.16
CA ALA A 420 -12.87 11.57 1.20
C ALA A 420 -12.27 12.62 2.16
N THR A 421 -11.70 12.18 3.29
CA THR A 421 -10.96 13.06 4.20
C THR A 421 -9.79 13.73 3.50
N GLN A 422 -9.00 13.01 2.69
CA GLN A 422 -7.89 13.61 1.94
C GLN A 422 -8.37 14.60 0.88
N VAL A 423 -9.43 14.28 0.14
CA VAL A 423 -10.00 15.20 -0.86
C VAL A 423 -10.47 16.49 -0.20
N LEU A 424 -11.23 16.38 0.89
CA LEU A 424 -11.78 17.54 1.59
C LEU A 424 -10.69 18.32 2.33
N HIS A 425 -9.66 17.65 2.85
CA HIS A 425 -8.49 18.32 3.43
C HIS A 425 -7.73 19.13 2.39
N HIS A 426 -7.45 18.56 1.22
CA HIS A 426 -6.81 19.31 0.13
C HIS A 426 -7.68 20.45 -0.39
N TRP A 427 -9.00 20.29 -0.37
CA TRP A 427 -9.97 21.35 -0.69
C TRP A 427 -9.98 22.50 0.30
N GLY A 428 -9.90 22.19 1.59
CA GLY A 428 -10.00 23.16 2.67
C GLY A 428 -11.38 23.82 2.78
N GLY A 429 -11.42 24.98 3.44
CA GLY A 429 -12.62 25.81 3.56
C GLY A 429 -13.74 25.21 4.45
N PRO A 430 -14.97 25.74 4.34
CA PRO A 430 -16.11 25.30 5.15
C PRO A 430 -16.48 23.81 4.99
N GLU A 431 -16.28 23.25 3.79
CA GLU A 431 -16.51 21.83 3.49
C GLU A 431 -15.58 20.94 4.33
N TRP A 432 -14.29 21.31 4.41
CA TRP A 432 -13.34 20.64 5.27
C TRP A 432 -13.73 20.73 6.74
N GLN A 433 -14.07 21.93 7.24
CA GLN A 433 -14.43 22.13 8.64
C GLN A 433 -15.63 21.27 9.06
N ARG A 434 -16.67 21.20 8.23
CA ARG A 434 -17.86 20.35 8.47
C ARG A 434 -17.51 18.87 8.48
N TRP A 435 -16.68 18.43 7.53
CA TRP A 435 -16.27 17.03 7.44
C TRP A 435 -15.41 16.62 8.63
N ASN A 436 -14.35 17.41 8.88
CA ASN A 436 -13.32 17.10 9.87
C ASN A 436 -13.90 17.02 11.28
N ALA A 437 -14.80 17.93 11.66
CA ALA A 437 -15.44 17.89 12.97
C ALA A 437 -16.13 16.53 13.21
N VAL A 438 -16.95 16.08 12.26
CA VAL A 438 -17.66 14.80 12.36
C VAL A 438 -16.69 13.62 12.35
N MET A 439 -15.74 13.60 11.41
CA MET A 439 -14.82 12.47 11.24
C MET A 439 -13.87 12.31 12.45
N ARG A 440 -13.25 13.41 12.89
CA ARG A 440 -12.36 13.45 14.06
C ARG A 440 -13.08 12.95 15.30
N ASP A 441 -14.24 13.52 15.61
CA ASP A 441 -14.98 13.20 16.84
C ASP A 441 -15.52 11.76 16.81
N GLN A 442 -15.92 11.26 15.64
CA GLN A 442 -16.28 9.86 15.45
C GLN A 442 -15.10 8.92 15.76
N LEU A 443 -13.90 9.18 15.24
CA LEU A 443 -12.74 8.32 15.50
C LEU A 443 -12.30 8.37 16.95
N VAL A 444 -12.27 9.56 17.56
CA VAL A 444 -11.94 9.71 18.99
C VAL A 444 -12.94 8.93 19.85
N LYS A 445 -14.24 9.04 19.56
CA LYS A 445 -15.30 8.37 20.31
C LYS A 445 -15.30 6.85 20.15
N THR A 446 -14.95 6.35 18.97
CA THR A 446 -15.03 4.92 18.64
C THR A 446 -13.74 4.14 18.91
N GLN A 447 -12.65 4.83 19.30
CA GLN A 447 -11.41 4.16 19.69
C GLN A 447 -11.63 3.36 20.97
N LEU A 448 -11.21 2.10 20.97
CA LEU A 448 -11.27 1.26 22.16
C LEU A 448 -10.26 1.74 23.21
N LYS A 449 -10.67 1.71 24.48
CA LYS A 449 -9.89 2.29 25.60
C LYS A 449 -9.38 1.27 26.62
N THR A 450 -9.80 0.01 26.54
CA THR A 450 -9.52 -1.02 27.54
C THR A 450 -8.87 -2.27 26.96
N GLY A 451 -8.18 -3.02 27.82
CA GLY A 451 -7.56 -4.30 27.47
C GLY A 451 -6.46 -4.21 26.42
N HIS A 452 -6.12 -5.35 25.82
CA HIS A 452 -5.09 -5.43 24.77
C HIS A 452 -5.51 -4.70 23.47
N SER A 453 -6.81 -4.44 23.32
CA SER A 453 -7.37 -3.67 22.20
C SER A 453 -7.33 -2.15 22.40
N SER A 454 -6.88 -1.65 23.56
CA SER A 454 -6.79 -0.22 23.84
C SER A 454 -5.92 0.51 22.81
N GLY A 455 -6.46 1.60 22.24
CA GLY A 455 -5.83 2.37 21.16
C GLY A 455 -6.25 1.94 19.74
N SER A 456 -6.89 0.78 19.57
CA SER A 456 -7.30 0.27 18.26
C SER A 456 -8.74 0.64 17.88
N TRP A 457 -9.09 0.37 16.61
CA TRP A 457 -10.44 0.51 16.07
C TRP A 457 -10.96 -0.81 15.50
N ASN A 458 -12.26 -1.05 15.70
CA ASN A 458 -13.02 -2.18 15.19
C ASN A 458 -14.20 -1.74 14.30
N VAL A 459 -14.11 -0.54 13.71
CA VAL A 459 -15.19 0.08 12.95
C VAL A 459 -15.59 -0.83 11.78
N ALA A 460 -16.90 -0.98 11.57
CA ALA A 460 -17.43 -1.77 10.47
C ALA A 460 -17.02 -1.16 9.11
N ASP A 461 -16.67 -2.01 8.16
CA ASP A 461 -16.34 -1.63 6.79
C ASP A 461 -16.70 -2.78 5.84
N PRO A 462 -17.46 -2.52 4.75
CA PRO A 462 -17.83 -3.52 3.76
C PRO A 462 -16.65 -4.27 3.14
N HIS A 463 -15.46 -3.68 3.16
CA HIS A 463 -14.25 -4.17 2.51
C HIS A 463 -13.15 -4.55 3.50
N GLY A 464 -13.23 -4.09 4.74
CA GLY A 464 -12.16 -4.19 5.72
C GLY A 464 -12.26 -5.39 6.66
N GLY A 465 -13.32 -6.21 6.56
CA GLY A 465 -13.40 -7.49 7.29
C GLY A 465 -12.21 -8.41 7.02
N SER A 466 -11.68 -8.39 5.80
CA SER A 466 -10.49 -9.17 5.42
C SER A 466 -9.19 -8.60 5.99
N GLY A 467 -9.07 -7.27 6.13
CA GLY A 467 -7.95 -6.59 6.76
C GLY A 467 -7.99 -6.58 8.30
N GLY A 468 -9.18 -6.74 8.88
CA GLY A 468 -9.43 -6.79 10.32
C GLY A 468 -9.02 -5.53 11.08
N ARG A 469 -8.87 -5.68 12.40
CA ARG A 469 -8.55 -4.58 13.34
C ARG A 469 -7.28 -3.80 12.98
N LEU A 470 -6.23 -4.47 12.49
CA LEU A 470 -4.98 -3.81 12.11
C LEU A 470 -5.24 -2.81 10.98
N TYR A 471 -5.96 -3.24 9.94
CA TYR A 471 -6.33 -2.40 8.81
C TYR A 471 -7.13 -1.17 9.26
N MET A 472 -8.15 -1.39 10.11
CA MET A 472 -8.98 -0.30 10.65
C MET A 472 -8.18 0.68 11.47
N THR A 473 -7.29 0.18 12.32
CA THR A 473 -6.46 1.02 13.19
C THR A 473 -5.50 1.87 12.36
N CYS A 474 -4.86 1.29 11.33
CA CYS A 474 -4.00 2.04 10.43
C CYS A 474 -4.77 3.12 9.65
N LEU A 475 -5.96 2.81 9.10
CA LEU A 475 -6.77 3.81 8.41
C LEU A 475 -7.26 4.93 9.35
N ALA A 476 -7.73 4.58 10.54
CA ALA A 476 -8.19 5.54 11.54
C ALA A 476 -7.05 6.48 11.96
N VAL A 477 -5.87 5.91 12.26
CA VAL A 477 -4.68 6.70 12.57
C VAL A 477 -4.37 7.63 11.40
N MET A 478 -4.11 7.11 10.20
CA MET A 478 -3.74 7.94 9.03
C MET A 478 -4.80 9.01 8.68
N THR A 479 -6.08 8.76 8.97
CA THR A 479 -7.16 9.74 8.80
C THR A 479 -7.03 10.89 9.80
N LEU A 480 -6.68 10.61 11.06
CA LEU A 480 -6.38 11.62 12.08
C LEU A 480 -5.04 12.33 11.84
N GLU A 481 -4.12 11.73 11.09
CA GLU A 481 -2.83 12.35 10.75
C GLU A 481 -2.90 13.35 9.59
N VAL A 482 -4.04 13.45 8.90
CA VAL A 482 -4.17 14.14 7.61
C VAL A 482 -3.66 15.58 7.64
N TYR A 483 -3.83 16.28 8.76
CA TYR A 483 -3.46 17.69 9.00
C TYR A 483 -2.00 18.00 8.65
N TYR A 484 -1.10 17.10 9.05
CA TYR A 484 0.34 17.28 8.96
C TYR A 484 1.00 16.30 8.00
N ARG A 485 0.33 15.18 7.71
CA ARG A 485 0.80 14.15 6.77
C ARG A 485 0.73 14.63 5.32
N HIS A 486 -0.32 15.37 4.98
CA HIS A 486 -0.63 15.79 3.61
C HIS A 486 -0.89 17.30 3.57
N LEU A 487 0.16 18.12 3.41
CA LEU A 487 -0.02 19.58 3.32
C LEU A 487 -1.12 19.94 2.28
N PRO A 488 -2.09 20.81 2.61
CA PRO A 488 -3.17 21.17 1.69
C PRO A 488 -2.61 21.67 0.36
N ILE A 489 -3.14 21.14 -0.74
CA ILE A 489 -2.69 21.52 -2.09
C ILE A 489 -3.33 22.85 -2.49
N TYR A 490 -4.59 23.05 -2.13
CA TYR A 490 -5.27 24.32 -2.36
C TYR A 490 -5.20 25.16 -1.10
N GLN A 491 -4.51 26.29 -1.18
CA GLN A 491 -4.54 27.30 -0.13
C GLN A 491 -5.79 28.15 -0.28
N ARG A 492 -6.91 27.67 0.25
CA ARG A 492 -8.12 28.49 0.43
C ARG A 492 -8.05 29.17 1.80
N GLU A 493 -6.94 29.82 2.10
CA GLU A 493 -6.85 30.63 3.31
C GLU A 493 -7.78 31.82 3.20
N ASN A 494 -8.31 32.23 4.35
CA ASN A 494 -9.22 33.33 4.57
C ASN A 494 -8.77 34.59 3.82
N VAL A 495 -9.31 34.78 2.61
CA VAL A 495 -9.40 36.09 1.98
C VAL A 495 -10.45 36.88 2.77
N LYS A 496 -10.10 37.33 3.98
CA LYS A 496 -10.68 38.54 4.53
C LYS A 496 -9.99 39.68 3.78
N VAL A 497 -10.58 40.09 2.66
CA VAL A 497 -10.33 41.44 2.15
C VAL A 497 -11.02 42.35 3.17
N GLU A 498 -10.25 42.89 4.10
CA GLU A 498 -10.66 44.13 4.76
C GLU A 498 -10.43 45.25 3.75
N PHE A 499 -11.49 46.02 3.47
CA PHE A 499 -11.44 47.20 2.61
C PHE A 499 -10.75 48.37 3.32
#